data_AF-A0A417Q9I1-F1
#
_entry.id   AF-A0A417Q9I1-F1
#
_cell.length_a   1.000
_cell.length_b   1.000
_cell.length_c   1.000
_cell.angle_alpha   90.00
_cell.angle_beta   90.00
_cell.angle_gamma   90.00
#
_symmetry.space_group_name_H-M   'P 1'
#
loop_
_entity.id
_entity.type
_entity.pdbx_description
1 polymer ?
#
loop_
_entity_poly.entity_id
_entity_poly.type
_entity_poly.pdbx_seq_one_letter_code
_entity_poly.pdbx_strand_id
1 'polypeptide(L)'
;MEQGAESGKKLIKLKPEQAALAKENGKRQVKAAPRVVKVSGLSQEKIKTQASMQKQQMEKSLQAMQKARAVQMARKSAQASTESGKAVFQVTGKGSKLSVQGITAAIQKGGVALEKMGKWIAAGGGAFLLVFILIVGIIAGAAFSSSSESSESLSEEVLAYISVIQQYASQYGIPEYVSAIQAIMMQESGGRGTDPMQCSESPYNTRFPHTPGSITDPDYSIEVGVQTFADCISQAGCSSPQDMDKLKLAWQGYNYGNGYIGWALQRGGYTEANALQFSQEQAASHGWSSYGDPEYVPHVMRYYSGGSLFADLFGNQQIVSVAMGQIGNSGGQKFWSWYGFDSHVEWCACFVSWCANQSGLIESGKVPKFSLCSSGVTWFQGKNKWQSGGTTPSVGMIIFFDWDHDGTSDHVGIVEKCEGGRVYTIEGNSSDQVRQRNYEVDYGAIMGYGRSW
;
A
#
# COMPACT_ATOMS: atom_id res chain seq x y z
N MET A 1 7.46 68.68 -16.94
CA MET A 1 7.08 67.51 -17.76
C MET A 1 8.10 66.42 -17.48
N GLU A 2 7.64 65.17 -17.38
CA GLU A 2 8.33 63.86 -17.37
C GLU A 2 9.76 63.78 -16.76
N GLN A 3 9.99 63.06 -15.66
CA GLN A 3 9.96 61.59 -15.47
C GLN A 3 10.98 60.80 -16.30
N GLY A 4 11.72 59.92 -15.63
CA GLY A 4 12.71 59.03 -16.27
C GLY A 4 13.77 58.55 -15.26
N ALA A 5 13.39 57.64 -14.35
CA ALA A 5 14.33 56.98 -13.45
C ALA A 5 14.70 55.59 -14.00
N GLU A 6 15.99 55.23 -13.97
CA GLU A 6 16.42 53.85 -14.23
C GLU A 6 17.46 53.37 -13.22
N SER A 7 17.38 52.07 -12.88
CA SER A 7 17.95 51.49 -11.67
C SER A 7 19.33 50.84 -11.90
N GLY A 8 20.27 51.11 -11.00
CA GLY A 8 21.64 50.61 -11.09
C GLY A 8 21.76 49.12 -10.75
N LYS A 9 22.19 48.30 -11.72
CA LYS A 9 22.58 46.90 -11.51
C LYS A 9 23.82 46.78 -10.63
N LYS A 10 23.69 46.24 -9.42
CA LYS A 10 24.85 45.83 -8.59
C LYS A 10 25.39 44.48 -9.10
N LEU A 11 26.54 44.50 -9.78
CA LEU A 11 27.35 43.29 -9.98
C LEU A 11 28.03 42.89 -8.66
N ILE A 12 27.91 41.61 -8.28
CA ILE A 12 28.73 40.99 -7.23
C ILE A 12 29.80 40.12 -7.92
N LYS A 13 31.07 40.35 -7.60
CA LYS A 13 32.21 39.64 -8.18
C LYS A 13 32.38 38.25 -7.55
N LEU A 14 32.60 37.23 -8.38
CA LEU A 14 33.11 35.92 -7.97
C LEU A 14 34.61 35.78 -8.30
N LYS A 15 35.33 34.93 -7.55
CA LYS A 15 36.79 34.74 -7.63
C LYS A 15 37.22 33.91 -8.87
N PRO A 16 38.45 34.10 -9.39
CA PRO A 16 38.88 33.46 -10.64
C PRO A 16 39.70 32.17 -10.42
N GLU A 17 39.09 30.98 -10.58
CA GLU A 17 39.87 29.73 -10.70
C GLU A 17 39.20 28.59 -11.50
N GLN A 18 38.37 28.89 -12.51
CA GLN A 18 37.78 27.84 -13.38
C GLN A 18 37.90 28.13 -14.89
N ALA A 19 38.78 29.05 -15.30
CA ALA A 19 38.98 29.40 -16.72
C ALA A 19 39.95 28.47 -17.49
N ALA A 20 40.47 27.40 -16.86
CA ALA A 20 41.62 26.63 -17.39
C ALA A 20 41.28 25.35 -18.17
N LEU A 21 40.10 24.74 -17.97
CA LEU A 21 39.78 23.40 -18.51
C LEU A 21 39.02 23.38 -19.86
N ALA A 22 38.71 24.54 -20.44
CA ALA A 22 37.94 24.65 -21.69
C ALA A 22 38.79 24.81 -22.96
N LYS A 23 40.10 24.49 -22.93
CA LYS A 23 41.05 24.80 -24.03
C LYS A 23 41.89 23.63 -24.58
N GLU A 24 41.53 22.39 -24.26
CA GLU A 24 42.28 21.20 -24.72
C GLU A 24 41.37 20.11 -25.33
N ASN A 25 40.71 20.41 -26.45
CA ASN A 25 40.16 19.36 -27.33
C ASN A 25 39.98 19.79 -28.81
N GLY A 26 40.76 20.78 -29.25
CA GLY A 26 40.66 21.36 -30.59
C GLY A 26 41.86 21.08 -31.49
N LYS A 27 42.29 19.81 -31.66
CA LYS A 27 43.26 19.36 -32.68
C LYS A 27 43.46 17.83 -32.71
N ARG A 28 42.86 17.15 -33.70
CA ARG A 28 43.50 16.02 -34.42
C ARG A 28 42.74 15.68 -35.71
N GLN A 29 43.47 15.61 -36.81
CA GLN A 29 42.94 15.32 -38.16
C GLN A 29 42.76 13.82 -38.37
N VAL A 30 41.74 13.43 -39.14
CA VAL A 30 41.53 12.05 -39.58
C VAL A 30 42.37 11.75 -40.82
N LYS A 31 43.19 10.69 -40.78
CA LYS A 31 43.87 10.12 -41.96
C LYS A 31 43.12 8.87 -42.43
N ALA A 32 42.96 8.71 -43.74
CA ALA A 32 42.28 7.58 -44.37
C ALA A 32 43.26 6.62 -45.07
N ALA A 33 43.05 5.30 -44.92
CA ALA A 33 43.54 4.19 -45.76
C ALA A 33 43.04 2.84 -45.18
N PRO A 34 43.05 1.71 -45.91
CA PRO A 34 42.87 1.49 -47.35
C PRO A 34 41.69 0.50 -47.65
N ARG A 35 41.54 0.03 -48.89
CA ARG A 35 40.36 -0.74 -49.38
C ARG A 35 40.70 -2.16 -49.84
N VAL A 36 40.47 -3.17 -48.99
CA VAL A 36 40.46 -4.63 -49.29
C VAL A 36 39.80 -5.36 -48.10
N VAL A 37 39.19 -6.56 -48.17
CA VAL A 37 38.92 -7.54 -49.26
C VAL A 37 37.41 -7.94 -49.20
N LYS A 38 36.85 -8.55 -50.26
CA LYS A 38 35.53 -9.23 -50.21
C LYS A 38 35.74 -10.73 -49.94
N VAL A 39 35.32 -11.24 -48.79
CA VAL A 39 35.34 -12.68 -48.47
C VAL A 39 33.93 -13.14 -48.04
N SER A 40 33.62 -14.39 -48.38
CA SER A 40 32.27 -14.97 -48.45
C SER A 40 31.58 -15.26 -47.10
N GLY A 41 30.28 -14.96 -47.05
CA GLY A 41 29.30 -16.02 -46.81
C GLY A 41 29.11 -16.56 -45.38
N LEU A 42 28.91 -15.68 -44.39
CA LEU A 42 28.16 -16.02 -43.17
C LEU A 42 27.01 -15.03 -43.02
N SER A 43 25.76 -15.52 -42.94
CA SER A 43 24.57 -14.66 -42.98
C SER A 43 24.49 -13.78 -41.74
N GLN A 44 24.14 -12.50 -41.92
CA GLN A 44 23.96 -11.56 -40.81
C GLN A 44 22.85 -11.99 -39.84
N GLU A 45 21.94 -12.87 -40.26
CA GLU A 45 20.99 -13.53 -39.37
C GLU A 45 21.70 -14.31 -38.26
N LYS A 46 22.64 -15.22 -38.57
CA LYS A 46 23.26 -16.07 -37.54
C LYS A 46 23.95 -15.27 -36.44
N ILE A 47 24.61 -14.16 -36.79
CA ILE A 47 25.26 -13.28 -35.81
C ILE A 47 24.23 -12.51 -34.97
N LYS A 48 23.15 -12.00 -35.59
CA LYS A 48 22.05 -11.33 -34.86
C LYS A 48 21.30 -12.29 -33.93
N THR A 49 21.03 -13.52 -34.37
CA THR A 49 20.35 -14.55 -33.57
C THR A 49 21.23 -15.02 -32.40
N GLN A 50 22.54 -15.14 -32.58
CA GLN A 50 23.43 -15.56 -31.49
C GLN A 50 23.59 -14.46 -30.43
N ALA A 51 23.67 -13.19 -30.85
CA ALA A 51 23.68 -12.03 -29.95
C ALA A 51 22.33 -11.82 -29.24
N SER A 52 21.19 -12.02 -29.93
CA SER A 52 19.87 -11.92 -29.30
C SER A 52 19.62 -13.05 -28.30
N MET A 53 20.03 -14.29 -28.61
CA MET A 53 19.97 -15.40 -27.65
C MET A 53 20.86 -15.17 -26.43
N GLN A 54 22.08 -14.64 -26.59
CA GLN A 54 22.93 -14.28 -25.45
C GLN A 54 22.33 -13.15 -24.61
N LYS A 55 21.74 -12.11 -25.23
CA LYS A 55 21.03 -11.04 -24.52
C LYS A 55 19.81 -11.59 -23.75
N GLN A 56 18.99 -12.42 -24.41
CA GLN A 56 17.80 -13.03 -23.79
C GLN A 56 18.16 -14.01 -22.67
N GLN A 57 19.28 -14.73 -22.79
CA GLN A 57 19.79 -15.62 -21.74
C GLN A 57 20.37 -14.81 -20.57
N MET A 58 21.04 -13.69 -20.84
CA MET A 58 21.50 -12.75 -19.80
C MET A 58 20.30 -12.11 -19.07
N GLU A 59 19.28 -11.64 -19.79
CA GLU A 59 18.05 -11.08 -19.21
C GLU A 59 17.30 -12.12 -18.36
N LYS A 60 17.14 -13.36 -18.84
CA LYS A 60 16.58 -14.46 -18.03
C LYS A 60 17.42 -14.76 -16.80
N SER A 61 18.75 -14.70 -16.90
CA SER A 61 19.64 -14.90 -15.74
C SER A 61 19.54 -13.75 -14.72
N LEU A 62 19.33 -12.52 -15.20
CA LEU A 62 19.14 -11.33 -14.37
C LEU A 62 17.77 -11.39 -13.66
N GLN A 63 16.71 -11.75 -14.38
CA GLN A 63 15.38 -11.99 -13.80
C GLN A 63 15.40 -13.14 -12.78
N ALA A 64 16.11 -14.24 -13.06
CA ALA A 64 16.28 -15.33 -12.10
C ALA A 64 17.06 -14.88 -10.85
N MET A 65 18.10 -14.06 -11.02
CA MET A 65 18.86 -13.47 -9.90
C MET A 65 18.02 -12.47 -9.10
N GLN A 66 17.18 -11.67 -9.76
CA GLN A 66 16.24 -10.73 -9.12
C GLN A 66 15.16 -11.48 -8.33
N LYS A 67 14.53 -12.52 -8.90
CA LYS A 67 13.57 -13.38 -8.18
C LYS A 67 14.21 -14.10 -7.00
N ALA A 68 15.43 -14.62 -7.16
CA ALA A 68 16.19 -15.22 -6.07
C ALA A 68 16.51 -14.20 -4.96
N ARG A 69 16.87 -12.96 -5.32
CA ARG A 69 17.08 -11.87 -4.36
C ARG A 69 15.78 -11.44 -3.67
N ALA A 70 14.66 -11.32 -4.37
CA ALA A 70 13.36 -11.00 -3.76
C ALA A 70 12.94 -12.06 -2.74
N VAL A 71 13.08 -13.34 -3.07
CA VAL A 71 12.85 -14.46 -2.13
C VAL A 71 13.84 -14.44 -0.96
N GLN A 72 15.10 -14.04 -1.19
CA GLN A 72 16.09 -13.88 -0.12
C GLN A 72 15.80 -12.66 0.78
N MET A 73 15.30 -11.56 0.23
CA MET A 73 14.90 -10.36 0.97
C MET A 73 13.66 -10.65 1.81
N ALA A 74 12.61 -11.25 1.23
CA ALA A 74 11.42 -11.68 1.99
C ALA A 74 11.78 -12.63 3.16
N ARG A 75 12.76 -13.54 2.97
CA ARG A 75 13.29 -14.38 4.04
C ARG A 75 14.08 -13.59 5.10
N LYS A 76 14.84 -12.57 4.70
CA LYS A 76 15.56 -11.68 5.62
C LYS A 76 14.61 -10.77 6.40
N SER A 77 13.57 -10.22 5.79
CA SER A 77 12.54 -9.43 6.49
C SER A 77 11.80 -10.29 7.52
N ALA A 78 11.42 -11.52 7.17
CA ALA A 78 10.86 -12.47 8.14
C ALA A 78 11.83 -12.80 9.30
N GLN A 79 13.13 -12.87 9.03
CA GLN A 79 14.16 -13.04 10.07
C GLN A 79 14.32 -11.79 10.95
N ALA A 80 14.36 -10.59 10.34
CA ALA A 80 14.46 -9.31 11.05
C ALA A 80 13.25 -9.08 11.98
N SER A 81 12.03 -9.37 11.54
CA SER A 81 10.83 -9.33 12.40
C SER A 81 10.92 -10.29 13.59
N THR A 82 11.64 -11.42 13.44
CA THR A 82 11.90 -12.38 14.52
C THR A 82 12.97 -11.88 15.51
N GLU A 83 13.91 -11.04 15.06
CA GLU A 83 14.94 -10.42 15.91
C GLU A 83 14.42 -9.18 16.64
N SER A 84 13.64 -8.32 15.97
CA SER A 84 12.93 -7.20 16.59
C SER A 84 11.96 -7.68 17.70
N GLY A 85 11.27 -8.80 17.49
CA GLY A 85 10.44 -9.43 18.53
C GLY A 85 11.22 -9.86 19.79
N LYS A 86 12.52 -10.18 19.67
CA LYS A 86 13.40 -10.48 20.82
C LYS A 86 13.91 -9.21 21.49
N ALA A 87 14.19 -8.15 20.74
CA ALA A 87 14.62 -6.87 21.29
C ALA A 87 13.52 -6.24 22.16
N VAL A 88 12.27 -6.26 21.70
CA VAL A 88 11.10 -5.79 22.47
C VAL A 88 10.95 -6.56 23.80
N PHE A 89 11.27 -7.85 23.83
CA PHE A 89 11.19 -8.68 25.04
C PHE A 89 12.29 -8.41 26.08
N GLN A 90 13.38 -7.73 25.72
CA GLN A 90 14.45 -7.35 26.65
C GLN A 90 14.25 -5.96 27.29
N VAL A 91 13.41 -5.11 26.70
CA VAL A 91 13.22 -3.72 27.17
C VAL A 91 12.14 -3.59 28.25
N THR A 92 11.17 -4.50 28.32
CA THR A 92 10.06 -4.50 29.30
C THR A 92 10.38 -5.21 30.62
N GLY A 93 11.50 -4.82 31.26
CA GLY A 93 11.89 -5.33 32.56
C GLY A 93 11.37 -4.52 33.76
N LYS A 94 10.14 -4.76 34.24
CA LYS A 94 9.72 -4.75 35.68
C LYS A 94 8.19 -4.85 35.90
N GLY A 95 7.79 -5.81 36.74
CA GLY A 95 6.41 -5.97 37.25
C GLY A 95 5.58 -6.97 36.42
N SER A 96 5.01 -8.04 36.96
CA SER A 96 4.84 -8.47 38.36
C SER A 96 5.07 -9.99 38.53
N LYS A 97 5.41 -10.42 39.76
CA LYS A 97 5.61 -11.84 40.11
C LYS A 97 4.26 -12.56 40.21
N LEU A 98 4.17 -13.82 39.76
CA LEU A 98 3.49 -14.90 40.49
C LEU A 98 3.88 -16.30 39.99
N SER A 99 4.28 -17.16 40.94
CA SER A 99 4.36 -18.63 40.90
C SER A 99 5.09 -19.35 39.75
N VAL A 100 6.38 -19.64 39.97
CA VAL A 100 7.07 -20.78 39.34
C VAL A 100 6.85 -22.02 40.20
N GLN A 101 6.21 -23.06 39.66
CA GLN A 101 6.32 -24.46 40.13
C GLN A 101 5.75 -25.42 39.07
N GLY A 102 6.54 -26.41 38.62
CA GLY A 102 6.05 -27.48 37.73
C GLY A 102 7.02 -28.01 36.66
N ILE A 103 8.10 -27.29 36.31
CA ILE A 103 9.03 -27.71 35.24
C ILE A 103 10.20 -28.54 35.80
N THR A 104 9.92 -29.63 36.51
CA THR A 104 10.97 -30.56 37.00
C THR A 104 10.52 -32.03 37.12
N ALA A 105 9.94 -32.61 36.06
CA ALA A 105 9.79 -34.07 35.95
C ALA A 105 9.69 -34.55 34.49
N ALA A 106 10.17 -35.77 34.23
CA ALA A 106 9.89 -36.58 33.03
C ALA A 106 10.48 -36.14 31.66
N ILE A 107 11.76 -35.75 31.62
CA ILE A 107 12.61 -36.05 30.45
C ILE A 107 13.46 -37.28 30.80
N GLN A 108 12.95 -38.49 30.55
CA GLN A 108 13.73 -39.73 30.35
C GLN A 108 12.83 -40.97 30.17
N LYS A 109 12.62 -41.39 28.91
CA LYS A 109 12.81 -42.77 28.39
C LYS A 109 12.41 -42.81 26.91
N GLY A 110 13.09 -43.65 26.15
CA GLY A 110 13.14 -43.52 24.69
C GLY A 110 12.05 -44.24 23.91
N GLY A 111 11.70 -43.65 22.77
CA GLY A 111 11.49 -44.37 21.50
C GLY A 111 10.16 -45.10 21.30
N VAL A 112 9.26 -44.47 20.54
CA VAL A 112 8.76 -44.91 19.22
C VAL A 112 7.78 -43.84 18.72
N ALA A 113 7.80 -43.55 17.41
CA ALA A 113 6.84 -42.78 16.59
C ALA A 113 5.95 -41.67 17.23
N LEU A 114 6.08 -40.46 16.66
CA LEU A 114 4.94 -39.58 16.36
C LEU A 114 4.07 -38.99 17.50
N GLU A 115 4.64 -38.22 18.47
CA GLU A 115 3.75 -37.46 19.40
C GLU A 115 4.22 -36.09 19.93
N LYS A 116 5.43 -35.59 19.61
CA LYS A 116 5.87 -34.23 20.02
C LYS A 116 6.32 -33.33 18.87
N MET A 117 5.62 -33.46 17.74
CA MET A 117 5.67 -32.54 16.58
C MET A 117 4.81 -31.27 16.78
N GLY A 118 4.10 -31.14 17.92
CA GLY A 118 2.92 -30.26 18.06
C GLY A 118 2.99 -29.06 19.03
N LYS A 119 4.17 -28.64 19.51
CA LYS A 119 4.36 -27.44 20.36
C LYS A 119 5.76 -26.86 20.07
N TRP A 120 6.00 -25.93 19.13
CA TRP A 120 5.54 -24.53 19.16
C TRP A 120 5.63 -23.79 17.79
N ILE A 121 5.78 -24.48 16.64
CA ILE A 121 5.70 -23.84 15.30
C ILE A 121 4.23 -23.61 14.87
N ALA A 122 3.28 -23.87 15.78
CA ALA A 122 1.91 -23.36 15.73
C ALA A 122 1.89 -21.85 16.07
N ALA A 123 2.33 -21.01 15.12
CA ALA A 123 2.18 -19.55 15.14
C ALA A 123 2.21 -18.91 13.73
N GLY A 124 1.65 -19.58 12.72
CA GLY A 124 1.20 -18.94 11.46
C GLY A 124 2.07 -19.02 10.21
N GLY A 125 3.37 -19.37 10.28
CA GLY A 125 4.27 -19.22 9.12
C GLY A 125 4.18 -20.27 8.00
N GLY A 126 3.87 -21.53 8.31
CA GLY A 126 4.08 -22.65 7.39
C GLY A 126 3.02 -22.84 6.30
N ALA A 127 1.74 -22.71 6.65
CA ALA A 127 0.62 -22.94 5.71
C ALA A 127 0.50 -21.83 4.65
N PHE A 128 0.89 -20.60 5.01
CA PHE A 128 0.82 -19.39 4.19
C PHE A 128 1.51 -19.58 2.82
N LEU A 129 2.65 -20.26 2.81
CA LEU A 129 3.50 -20.42 1.61
C LEU A 129 2.93 -21.41 0.58
N LEU A 130 2.16 -22.41 1.01
CA LEU A 130 1.48 -23.35 0.10
C LEU A 130 0.17 -22.76 -0.46
N VAL A 131 -0.54 -21.98 0.36
CA VAL A 131 -1.76 -21.25 -0.06
C VAL A 131 -1.42 -20.17 -1.09
N PHE A 132 -0.32 -19.43 -0.91
CA PHE A 132 0.12 -18.38 -1.84
C PHE A 132 0.40 -18.92 -3.26
N ILE A 133 0.99 -20.11 -3.39
CA ILE A 133 1.28 -20.73 -4.70
C ILE A 133 -0.02 -21.14 -5.43
N LEU A 134 -1.06 -21.52 -4.69
CA LEU A 134 -2.37 -21.88 -5.27
C LEU A 134 -3.17 -20.64 -5.71
N ILE A 135 -3.08 -19.53 -4.95
CA ILE A 135 -3.76 -18.26 -5.29
C ILE A 135 -3.24 -17.68 -6.60
N VAL A 136 -1.92 -17.63 -6.80
CA VAL A 136 -1.29 -17.14 -8.05
C VAL A 136 -1.73 -17.98 -9.27
N GLY A 137 -1.98 -19.28 -9.09
CA GLY A 137 -2.47 -20.16 -10.16
C GLY A 137 -3.91 -19.90 -10.59
N ILE A 138 -4.74 -19.27 -9.75
CA ILE A 138 -6.15 -18.97 -10.05
C ILE A 138 -6.29 -17.59 -10.72
N ILE A 139 -5.51 -16.60 -10.27
CA ILE A 139 -5.53 -15.23 -10.81
C ILE A 139 -5.19 -15.19 -12.30
N ALA A 140 -4.21 -16.01 -12.74
CA ALA A 140 -3.83 -16.12 -14.15
C ALA A 140 -4.95 -16.65 -15.09
N GLY A 141 -6.02 -17.24 -14.55
CA GLY A 141 -7.14 -17.78 -15.33
C GLY A 141 -8.31 -16.80 -15.54
N ALA A 142 -8.41 -15.73 -14.74
CA ALA A 142 -9.60 -14.86 -14.71
C ALA A 142 -9.46 -13.54 -15.49
N ALA A 143 -8.27 -13.22 -16.01
CA ALA A 143 -7.94 -11.94 -16.64
C ALA A 143 -8.55 -11.71 -18.05
N PHE A 144 -9.57 -12.47 -18.45
CA PHE A 144 -10.28 -12.29 -19.72
C PHE A 144 -11.75 -11.89 -19.52
N SER A 145 -12.05 -10.67 -19.98
CA SER A 145 -13.39 -10.12 -20.27
C SER A 145 -14.16 -9.41 -19.14
N SER A 146 -13.92 -8.10 -19.01
CA SER A 146 -14.94 -7.07 -19.33
C SER A 146 -14.32 -5.67 -19.37
N SER A 147 -14.94 -4.74 -20.10
CA SER A 147 -14.44 -3.37 -20.29
C SER A 147 -15.52 -2.33 -19.95
N SER A 148 -15.22 -1.45 -19.01
CA SER A 148 -15.91 -0.18 -18.75
C SER A 148 -14.91 0.79 -18.12
N GLU A 149 -14.97 2.08 -18.51
CA GLU A 149 -14.03 3.19 -18.22
C GLU A 149 -12.92 2.88 -17.21
N SER A 150 -11.74 2.53 -17.73
CA SER A 150 -10.68 1.88 -16.98
C SER A 150 -9.91 2.83 -16.07
N SER A 151 -10.08 2.65 -14.74
CA SER A 151 -8.92 2.75 -13.86
C SER A 151 -7.93 1.64 -14.23
N GLU A 152 -6.64 1.94 -14.31
CA GLU A 152 -5.63 0.93 -14.66
C GLU A 152 -5.37 0.03 -13.43
N SER A 153 -5.43 -1.29 -13.61
CA SER A 153 -5.23 -2.23 -12.51
C SER A 153 -3.80 -2.17 -11.96
N LEU A 154 -3.65 -2.19 -10.64
CA LEU A 154 -2.32 -2.25 -10.00
C LEU A 154 -1.54 -3.49 -10.45
N SER A 155 -0.21 -3.38 -10.53
CA SER A 155 0.67 -4.49 -10.88
C SER A 155 0.72 -5.56 -9.76
N GLU A 156 1.09 -6.79 -10.13
CA GLU A 156 1.36 -7.86 -9.15
C GLU A 156 2.46 -7.43 -8.16
N GLU A 157 3.45 -6.65 -8.62
CA GLU A 157 4.50 -6.10 -7.76
C GLU A 157 3.97 -5.10 -6.72
N VAL A 158 3.06 -4.17 -7.07
CA VAL A 158 2.44 -3.25 -6.10
C VAL A 158 1.53 -4.00 -5.14
N LEU A 159 0.76 -4.98 -5.65
CA LEU A 159 -0.09 -5.84 -4.82
C LEU A 159 0.73 -6.63 -3.78
N ALA A 160 1.93 -7.10 -4.13
CA ALA A 160 2.83 -7.81 -3.22
C ALA A 160 3.32 -6.96 -2.03
N TYR A 161 3.29 -5.62 -2.12
CA TYR A 161 3.72 -4.72 -1.06
C TYR A 161 2.58 -4.20 -0.16
N ILE A 162 1.32 -4.60 -0.37
CA ILE A 162 0.15 -4.11 0.41
C ILE A 162 0.40 -4.14 1.92
N SER A 163 0.87 -5.26 2.47
CA SER A 163 1.06 -5.39 3.92
C SER A 163 2.17 -4.47 4.47
N VAL A 164 3.22 -4.22 3.66
CA VAL A 164 4.33 -3.33 4.03
C VAL A 164 3.88 -1.87 3.97
N ILE A 165 3.13 -1.50 2.92
CA ILE A 165 2.48 -0.19 2.80
C ILE A 165 1.52 0.05 3.97
N GLN A 166 0.66 -0.92 4.32
CA GLN A 166 -0.26 -0.84 5.46
C GLN A 166 0.47 -0.68 6.80
N GLN A 167 1.56 -1.41 7.01
CA GLN A 167 2.40 -1.30 8.20
C GLN A 167 2.94 0.13 8.34
N TYR A 168 3.62 0.66 7.32
CA TYR A 168 4.21 1.99 7.39
C TYR A 168 3.15 3.10 7.39
N ALA A 169 2.03 2.94 6.66
CA ALA A 169 0.95 3.92 6.68
C ALA A 169 0.34 4.05 8.08
N SER A 170 0.22 2.92 8.80
CA SER A 170 -0.18 2.92 10.21
C SER A 170 0.89 3.54 11.12
N GLN A 171 2.17 3.22 10.91
CA GLN A 171 3.31 3.76 11.67
C GLN A 171 3.41 5.30 11.57
N TYR A 172 3.15 5.86 10.39
CA TYR A 172 3.21 7.31 10.13
C TYR A 172 1.84 8.00 10.24
N GLY A 173 0.81 7.33 10.77
CA GLY A 173 -0.47 7.95 11.12
C GLY A 173 -1.39 8.29 9.94
N ILE A 174 -1.22 7.64 8.80
CA ILE A 174 -2.03 7.81 7.58
C ILE A 174 -2.65 6.48 7.05
N PRO A 175 -3.21 5.59 7.90
CA PRO A 175 -3.64 4.24 7.48
C PRO A 175 -4.78 4.25 6.45
N GLU A 176 -5.62 5.28 6.38
CA GLU A 176 -6.64 5.44 5.34
C GLU A 176 -6.09 5.84 3.95
N TYR A 177 -4.81 6.20 3.83
CA TYR A 177 -4.17 6.63 2.58
C TYR A 177 -3.37 5.54 1.85
N VAL A 178 -3.46 4.27 2.28
CA VAL A 178 -2.82 3.11 1.63
C VAL A 178 -3.08 3.09 0.11
N SER A 179 -4.30 3.44 -0.29
CA SER A 179 -4.73 3.62 -1.67
C SER A 179 -3.93 4.68 -2.44
N ALA A 180 -3.78 5.86 -1.85
CA ALA A 180 -3.01 6.95 -2.44
C ALA A 180 -1.53 6.58 -2.57
N ILE A 181 -0.98 5.82 -1.62
CA ILE A 181 0.40 5.32 -1.65
C ILE A 181 0.60 4.26 -2.76
N GLN A 182 -0.36 3.35 -2.94
CA GLN A 182 -0.29 2.35 -4.03
C GLN A 182 -0.32 3.03 -5.41
N ALA A 183 -1.12 4.08 -5.57
CA ALA A 183 -1.18 4.85 -6.80
C ALA A 183 0.14 5.63 -7.09
N ILE A 184 0.78 6.17 -6.04
CA ILE A 184 2.16 6.71 -6.13
C ILE A 184 3.12 5.60 -6.60
N MET A 185 3.16 4.44 -5.93
CA MET A 185 4.08 3.34 -6.28
C MET A 185 3.87 2.83 -7.72
N MET A 186 2.62 2.83 -8.20
CA MET A 186 2.32 2.53 -9.60
C MET A 186 2.95 3.53 -10.57
N GLN A 187 2.79 4.83 -10.29
CA GLN A 187 3.37 5.89 -11.11
C GLN A 187 4.90 5.92 -11.07
N GLU A 188 5.50 5.77 -9.89
CA GLU A 188 6.96 5.85 -9.71
C GLU A 188 7.72 4.67 -10.32
N SER A 189 7.17 3.45 -10.23
CA SER A 189 7.87 2.25 -10.72
C SER A 189 6.98 1.11 -11.21
N GLY A 190 5.69 1.10 -10.88
CA GLY A 190 4.86 -0.11 -10.98
C GLY A 190 5.27 -1.17 -9.95
N GLY A 191 5.83 -0.77 -8.80
CA GLY A 191 6.35 -1.66 -7.76
C GLY A 191 7.69 -2.34 -8.10
N ARG A 192 8.37 -1.92 -9.18
CA ARG A 192 9.54 -2.62 -9.73
C ARG A 192 10.87 -2.03 -9.24
N GLY A 193 11.93 -2.84 -9.30
CA GLY A 193 13.29 -2.42 -8.96
C GLY A 193 13.59 -2.53 -7.45
N THR A 194 14.57 -1.76 -6.99
CA THR A 194 14.98 -1.74 -5.56
C THR A 194 14.55 -0.50 -4.81
N ASP A 195 14.08 0.52 -5.52
CA ASP A 195 13.48 1.75 -4.99
C ASP A 195 12.06 1.92 -5.56
N PRO A 196 11.08 1.05 -5.20
CA PRO A 196 9.74 1.07 -5.76
C PRO A 196 8.98 2.39 -5.58
N MET A 197 9.33 3.19 -4.56
CA MET A 197 8.77 4.53 -4.33
C MET A 197 9.59 5.66 -4.96
N GLN A 198 10.69 5.37 -5.66
CA GLN A 198 11.66 6.34 -6.22
C GLN A 198 12.08 7.45 -5.24
N CYS A 199 12.16 7.12 -3.95
CA CYS A 199 12.30 8.10 -2.87
C CYS A 199 13.76 8.34 -2.45
N SER A 200 14.74 7.88 -3.25
CA SER A 200 16.18 8.05 -2.99
C SER A 200 16.61 9.49 -2.71
N GLU A 201 15.94 10.49 -3.28
CA GLU A 201 16.23 11.92 -3.10
C GLU A 201 15.44 12.57 -1.95
N SER A 202 14.59 11.81 -1.26
CA SER A 202 13.82 12.30 -0.11
C SER A 202 14.72 12.69 1.06
N PRO A 203 14.44 13.79 1.80
CA PRO A 203 15.15 14.14 3.02
C PRO A 203 15.02 13.09 4.13
N TYR A 204 14.03 12.18 4.03
CA TYR A 204 13.85 11.07 4.96
C TYR A 204 14.76 9.86 4.67
N ASN A 205 15.40 9.81 3.49
CA ASN A 205 16.45 8.85 3.20
C ASN A 205 17.70 9.19 4.04
N THR A 206 18.02 8.33 5.00
CA THR A 206 19.17 8.44 5.90
C THR A 206 20.18 7.31 5.73
N ARG A 207 19.87 6.31 4.89
CA ARG A 207 20.69 5.09 4.71
C ARG A 207 21.43 5.03 3.37
N PHE A 208 20.96 5.74 2.34
CA PHE A 208 21.54 5.71 0.99
C PHE A 208 21.84 7.13 0.48
N PRO A 209 22.72 7.31 -0.53
CA PRO A 209 23.01 8.63 -1.11
C PRO A 209 21.76 9.32 -1.68
N HIS A 210 21.69 10.65 -1.63
CA HIS A 210 20.62 11.43 -2.27
C HIS A 210 20.87 11.60 -3.77
N THR A 211 20.74 10.49 -4.51
CA THR A 211 20.86 10.42 -5.97
C THR A 211 19.81 9.45 -6.51
N PRO A 212 19.20 9.70 -7.68
CA PRO A 212 18.14 8.85 -8.24
C PRO A 212 18.48 7.35 -8.23
N GLY A 213 17.57 6.53 -7.69
CA GLY A 213 17.69 5.06 -7.66
C GLY A 213 18.84 4.50 -6.79
N SER A 214 19.32 5.25 -5.79
CA SER A 214 20.37 4.80 -4.88
C SER A 214 19.90 3.76 -3.84
N ILE A 215 18.61 3.76 -3.50
CA ILE A 215 18.05 2.81 -2.53
C ILE A 215 18.07 1.40 -3.14
N THR A 216 18.80 0.49 -2.49
CA THR A 216 18.91 -0.92 -2.91
C THR A 216 18.04 -1.86 -2.07
N ASP A 217 17.08 -1.31 -1.31
CA ASP A 217 16.27 -2.02 -0.32
C ASP A 217 14.79 -1.62 -0.46
N PRO A 218 13.94 -2.47 -1.07
CA PRO A 218 12.54 -2.13 -1.34
C PRO A 218 11.72 -1.81 -0.09
N ASP A 219 11.96 -2.51 1.01
CA ASP A 219 11.22 -2.32 2.27
C ASP A 219 11.50 -0.91 2.84
N TYR A 220 12.77 -0.49 2.79
CA TYR A 220 13.18 0.85 3.16
C TYR A 220 12.70 1.95 2.21
N SER A 221 12.64 1.68 0.91
CA SER A 221 12.02 2.59 -0.06
C SER A 221 10.54 2.83 0.28
N ILE A 222 9.82 1.79 0.71
CA ILE A 222 8.43 1.92 1.16
C ILE A 222 8.35 2.72 2.47
N GLU A 223 9.20 2.44 3.47
CA GLU A 223 9.28 3.23 4.71
C GLU A 223 9.47 4.74 4.43
N VAL A 224 10.51 5.08 3.67
CA VAL A 224 10.86 6.48 3.32
C VAL A 224 9.78 7.11 2.44
N GLY A 225 9.25 6.38 1.47
CA GLY A 225 8.18 6.88 0.59
C GLY A 225 6.90 7.18 1.35
N VAL A 226 6.47 6.29 2.25
CA VAL A 226 5.30 6.50 3.09
C VAL A 226 5.52 7.65 4.08
N GLN A 227 6.70 7.75 4.70
CA GLN A 227 7.04 8.89 5.57
C GLN A 227 6.99 10.22 4.82
N THR A 228 7.54 10.26 3.60
CA THR A 228 7.53 11.44 2.73
C THR A 228 6.09 11.85 2.41
N PHE A 229 5.23 10.89 2.04
CA PHE A 229 3.84 11.19 1.72
C PHE A 229 3.00 11.60 2.94
N ALA A 230 3.26 11.04 4.13
CA ALA A 230 2.60 11.45 5.37
C ALA A 230 2.89 12.93 5.71
N ASP A 231 4.12 13.39 5.46
CA ASP A 231 4.50 14.80 5.59
C ASP A 231 3.79 15.68 4.54
N CYS A 232 3.70 15.23 3.28
CA CYS A 232 2.92 15.92 2.25
C CYS A 232 1.42 16.05 2.61
N ILE A 233 0.81 14.99 3.15
CA ILE A 233 -0.58 14.97 3.65
C ILE A 233 -0.76 15.99 4.78
N SER A 234 0.16 16.01 5.75
CA SER A 234 0.15 16.95 6.87
C SER A 234 0.24 18.40 6.39
N GLN A 235 1.20 18.72 5.51
CA GLN A 235 1.42 20.08 5.00
C GLN A 235 0.30 20.56 4.07
N ALA A 236 -0.34 19.67 3.31
CA ALA A 236 -1.53 20.02 2.53
C ALA A 236 -2.73 20.34 3.42
N GLY A 237 -2.75 19.79 4.65
CA GLY A 237 -3.90 19.80 5.55
C GLY A 237 -4.99 18.82 5.11
N CYS A 238 -4.60 17.70 4.47
CA CYS A 238 -5.53 16.67 4.03
C CYS A 238 -5.93 15.79 5.22
N SER A 239 -7.21 15.84 5.62
CA SER A 239 -7.75 15.10 6.78
C SER A 239 -8.56 13.86 6.42
N SER A 240 -8.79 13.63 5.12
CA SER A 240 -9.48 12.46 4.59
C SER A 240 -9.05 12.21 3.13
N PRO A 241 -8.92 10.95 2.68
CA PRO A 241 -8.62 10.60 1.29
C PRO A 241 -9.76 10.91 0.30
N GLN A 242 -10.89 11.43 0.80
CA GLN A 242 -11.99 11.97 -0.01
C GLN A 242 -11.90 13.48 -0.21
N ASP A 243 -11.04 14.19 0.54
CA ASP A 243 -10.68 15.58 0.23
C ASP A 243 -9.72 15.60 -0.96
N MET A 244 -10.30 15.46 -2.15
CA MET A 244 -9.56 15.33 -3.40
C MET A 244 -8.70 16.56 -3.71
N ASP A 245 -9.08 17.76 -3.30
CA ASP A 245 -8.31 18.97 -3.58
C ASP A 245 -7.05 19.02 -2.73
N LYS A 246 -7.13 18.62 -1.46
CA LYS A 246 -5.96 18.47 -0.59
C LYS A 246 -5.12 17.24 -0.91
N LEU A 247 -5.73 16.15 -1.36
CA LEU A 247 -5.01 14.93 -1.75
C LEU A 247 -4.19 15.14 -3.04
N LYS A 248 -4.75 15.80 -4.05
CA LYS A 248 -4.02 16.19 -5.27
C LYS A 248 -2.83 17.09 -4.95
N LEU A 249 -3.02 18.05 -4.03
CA LEU A 249 -1.94 18.91 -3.53
C LEU A 249 -0.82 18.09 -2.85
N ALA A 250 -1.18 17.08 -2.04
CA ALA A 250 -0.20 16.20 -1.42
C ALA A 250 0.56 15.33 -2.43
N TRP A 251 -0.09 14.78 -3.47
CA TRP A 251 0.59 14.03 -4.53
C TRP A 251 1.55 14.91 -5.35
N GLN A 252 1.14 16.11 -5.76
CA GLN A 252 2.06 17.00 -6.47
C GLN A 252 3.22 17.45 -5.55
N GLY A 253 2.95 17.58 -4.25
CA GLY A 253 3.97 17.77 -3.22
C GLY A 253 4.94 16.60 -3.05
N TYR A 254 4.50 15.36 -3.31
CA TYR A 254 5.40 14.20 -3.36
C TYR A 254 6.38 14.30 -4.53
N ASN A 255 5.87 14.63 -5.73
CA ASN A 255 6.66 14.73 -6.96
C ASN A 255 7.64 15.93 -7.00
N TYR A 256 7.22 17.09 -6.50
CA TYR A 256 8.02 18.32 -6.48
C TYR A 256 8.74 18.59 -5.15
N GLY A 257 8.51 17.74 -4.15
CA GLY A 257 8.87 18.02 -2.77
C GLY A 257 7.98 19.09 -2.12
N ASN A 258 7.98 19.07 -0.79
CA ASN A 258 7.15 19.87 0.10
C ASN A 258 7.12 21.39 -0.18
N GLY A 259 8.19 21.95 -0.77
CA GLY A 259 8.25 23.37 -1.13
C GLY A 259 7.11 23.80 -2.08
N TYR A 260 6.63 22.90 -2.93
CA TYR A 260 5.46 23.16 -3.79
C TYR A 260 4.19 23.40 -2.98
N ILE A 261 3.96 22.66 -1.89
CA ILE A 261 2.71 22.70 -1.13
C ILE A 261 2.48 24.12 -0.58
N GLY A 262 3.48 24.69 0.08
CA GLY A 262 3.43 26.07 0.57
C GLY A 262 3.30 27.13 -0.53
N TRP A 263 4.00 26.94 -1.66
CA TRP A 263 3.91 27.83 -2.82
C TRP A 263 2.51 27.82 -3.46
N ALA A 264 1.90 26.64 -3.56
CA ALA A 264 0.59 26.43 -4.17
C ALA A 264 -0.56 26.90 -3.26
N LEU A 265 -0.48 26.69 -1.94
CA LEU A 265 -1.48 27.21 -0.99
C LEU A 265 -1.62 28.73 -1.04
N GLN A 266 -0.53 29.47 -1.28
CA GLN A 266 -0.56 30.93 -1.51
C GLN A 266 -1.24 31.34 -2.83
N ARG A 267 -1.54 30.38 -3.71
CA ARG A 267 -2.09 30.54 -5.06
C ARG A 267 -3.39 29.73 -5.26
N GLY A 268 -4.12 29.45 -4.18
CA GLY A 268 -5.40 28.75 -4.21
C GLY A 268 -5.33 27.22 -4.14
N GLY A 269 -4.15 26.63 -3.97
CA GLY A 269 -3.94 25.18 -3.87
C GLY A 269 -3.47 24.54 -5.18
N TYR A 270 -3.72 23.24 -5.34
CA TYR A 270 -3.36 22.51 -6.55
C TYR A 270 -4.23 22.93 -7.74
N THR A 271 -3.57 23.25 -8.86
CA THR A 271 -4.15 23.27 -10.21
C THR A 271 -3.08 22.82 -11.19
N GLU A 272 -3.47 22.30 -12.36
CA GLU A 272 -2.54 21.96 -13.44
C GLU A 272 -1.69 23.18 -13.87
N ALA A 273 -2.30 24.36 -13.91
CA ALA A 273 -1.59 25.62 -14.18
C ALA A 273 -0.53 25.95 -13.11
N ASN A 274 -0.87 25.78 -11.83
CA ASN A 274 0.07 25.95 -10.71
C ASN A 274 1.21 24.91 -10.77
N ALA A 275 0.91 23.65 -11.11
CA ALA A 275 1.91 22.60 -11.26
C ALA A 275 2.87 22.85 -12.44
N LEU A 276 2.34 23.30 -13.58
CA LEU A 276 3.13 23.66 -14.77
C LEU A 276 4.00 24.90 -14.53
N GLN A 277 3.43 25.96 -13.93
CA GLN A 277 4.18 27.18 -13.60
C GLN A 277 5.35 26.88 -12.66
N PHE A 278 5.13 26.11 -11.59
CA PHE A 278 6.20 25.75 -10.66
C PHE A 278 7.33 24.97 -11.34
N SER A 279 6.99 24.01 -12.22
CA SER A 279 7.99 23.28 -13.02
C SER A 279 8.86 24.22 -13.86
N GLN A 280 8.24 25.18 -14.55
CA GLN A 280 8.93 26.13 -15.42
C GLN A 280 9.80 27.11 -14.62
N GLU A 281 9.32 27.62 -13.49
CA GLU A 281 10.08 28.49 -12.58
C GLU A 281 11.33 27.77 -12.04
N GLN A 282 11.17 26.51 -11.61
CA GLN A 282 12.27 25.71 -11.07
C GLN A 282 13.27 25.24 -12.15
N ALA A 283 12.79 24.82 -13.32
CA ALA A 283 13.65 24.46 -14.44
C ALA A 283 14.49 25.67 -14.90
N ALA A 284 13.87 26.85 -15.01
CA ALA A 284 14.55 28.09 -15.40
C ALA A 284 15.56 28.58 -14.34
N SER A 285 15.23 28.48 -13.03
CA SER A 285 16.11 28.95 -11.95
C SER A 285 17.37 28.08 -11.79
N HIS A 286 17.26 26.78 -12.07
CA HIS A 286 18.39 25.83 -12.00
C HIS A 286 19.08 25.57 -13.35
N GLY A 287 18.54 26.07 -14.47
CA GLY A 287 19.06 25.81 -15.81
C GLY A 287 18.83 24.38 -16.31
N TRP A 288 17.77 23.72 -15.82
CA TRP A 288 17.37 22.36 -16.18
C TRP A 288 16.39 22.35 -17.36
N SER A 289 16.26 21.22 -18.04
CA SER A 289 15.29 21.03 -19.13
C SER A 289 13.85 20.91 -18.65
N SER A 290 13.66 20.45 -17.41
CA SER A 290 12.38 20.19 -16.75
C SER A 290 12.60 20.08 -15.24
N TYR A 291 11.52 20.17 -14.46
CA TYR A 291 11.53 19.93 -13.02
C TYR A 291 10.30 19.07 -12.67
N GLY A 292 10.52 17.85 -12.18
CA GLY A 292 9.47 16.86 -11.89
C GLY A 292 8.51 16.61 -13.06
N ASP A 293 7.26 16.29 -12.74
CA ASP A 293 6.17 15.97 -13.66
C ASP A 293 4.95 16.91 -13.42
N PRO A 294 4.66 17.85 -14.33
CA PRO A 294 3.47 18.72 -14.24
C PRO A 294 2.13 17.97 -14.32
N GLU A 295 2.11 16.78 -14.91
CA GLU A 295 0.93 15.93 -15.10
C GLU A 295 0.87 14.79 -14.05
N TYR A 296 1.70 14.87 -13.00
CA TYR A 296 1.82 13.81 -11.99
C TYR A 296 0.50 13.45 -11.33
N VAL A 297 -0.33 14.44 -10.98
CA VAL A 297 -1.66 14.19 -10.40
C VAL A 297 -2.59 13.44 -11.38
N PRO A 298 -2.80 13.91 -12.63
CA PRO A 298 -3.47 13.11 -13.66
C PRO A 298 -2.91 11.70 -13.83
N HIS A 299 -1.59 11.52 -13.72
CA HIS A 299 -0.93 10.22 -13.82
C HIS A 299 -1.23 9.29 -12.65
N VAL A 300 -1.04 9.74 -11.42
CA VAL A 300 -1.40 8.99 -10.19
C VAL A 300 -2.91 8.69 -10.17
N MET A 301 -3.75 9.61 -10.63
CA MET A 301 -5.19 9.41 -10.70
C MET A 301 -5.64 8.26 -11.63
N ARG A 302 -4.83 7.83 -12.62
CA ARG A 302 -5.13 6.63 -13.43
C ARG A 302 -5.18 5.36 -12.59
N TYR A 303 -4.42 5.31 -11.49
CA TYR A 303 -4.32 4.19 -10.57
C TYR A 303 -5.06 4.43 -9.24
N TYR A 304 -5.70 5.60 -9.06
CA TYR A 304 -6.41 5.96 -7.85
C TYR A 304 -7.93 6.03 -8.08
N SER A 305 -8.64 4.99 -7.66
CA SER A 305 -10.11 4.89 -7.76
C SER A 305 -10.87 5.79 -6.74
N GLY A 306 -10.46 7.04 -6.56
CA GLY A 306 -11.21 8.09 -5.83
C GLY A 306 -11.40 7.85 -4.33
N GLY A 307 -10.42 7.24 -3.65
CA GLY A 307 -10.56 6.81 -2.25
C GLY A 307 -11.36 5.52 -2.08
N SER A 308 -11.95 5.03 -3.17
CA SER A 308 -12.67 3.77 -3.31
C SER A 308 -11.82 2.72 -4.05
N LEU A 309 -10.53 2.59 -3.66
CA LEU A 309 -9.47 1.84 -4.37
C LEU A 309 -9.62 0.31 -4.41
N PHE A 310 -10.83 -0.18 -4.22
CA PHE A 310 -11.09 -1.62 -4.15
C PHE A 310 -12.31 -2.03 -4.99
N ALA A 311 -13.03 -1.07 -5.60
CA ALA A 311 -14.20 -1.35 -6.45
C ALA A 311 -13.86 -2.27 -7.64
N ASP A 312 -12.80 -1.94 -8.38
CA ASP A 312 -12.40 -2.67 -9.60
C ASP A 312 -11.45 -3.85 -9.33
N LEU A 313 -10.60 -3.73 -8.31
CA LEU A 313 -9.46 -4.63 -8.09
C LEU A 313 -9.71 -5.72 -7.02
N PHE A 314 -10.71 -5.50 -6.17
CA PHE A 314 -10.99 -6.33 -4.99
C PHE A 314 -12.49 -6.63 -4.80
N GLY A 315 -13.37 -5.89 -5.48
CA GLY A 315 -14.82 -5.98 -5.38
C GLY A 315 -15.30 -6.06 -3.93
N ASN A 316 -15.81 -7.23 -3.56
CA ASN A 316 -16.37 -7.51 -2.24
C ASN A 316 -15.36 -7.36 -1.08
N GLN A 317 -14.05 -7.44 -1.36
CA GLN A 317 -13.00 -7.33 -0.35
C GLN A 317 -12.71 -5.87 0.06
N GLN A 318 -13.31 -4.88 -0.59
CA GLN A 318 -13.15 -3.45 -0.23
C GLN A 318 -13.45 -3.15 1.24
N ILE A 319 -14.63 -3.57 1.70
CA ILE A 319 -15.07 -3.35 3.08
C ILE A 319 -14.20 -4.09 4.10
N VAL A 320 -13.58 -5.21 3.68
CA VAL A 320 -12.63 -5.98 4.49
C VAL A 320 -11.33 -5.21 4.64
N SER A 321 -10.75 -4.68 3.56
CA SER A 321 -9.54 -3.85 3.61
C SER A 321 -9.71 -2.61 4.49
N VAL A 322 -10.85 -1.92 4.36
CA VAL A 322 -11.20 -0.78 5.22
C VAL A 322 -11.29 -1.20 6.69
N ALA A 323 -11.96 -2.31 6.98
CA ALA A 323 -12.11 -2.84 8.34
C ALA A 323 -10.77 -3.30 8.95
N MET A 324 -9.91 -3.96 8.18
CA MET A 324 -8.56 -4.37 8.62
C MET A 324 -7.73 -3.15 9.03
N GLY A 325 -7.80 -2.06 8.26
CA GLY A 325 -7.13 -0.80 8.59
C GLY A 325 -7.62 -0.11 9.87
N GLN A 326 -8.66 -0.63 10.53
CA GLN A 326 -9.13 -0.12 11.83
C GLN A 326 -8.76 -1.02 13.02
N ILE A 327 -8.13 -2.19 12.82
CA ILE A 327 -7.78 -3.12 13.90
C ILE A 327 -6.96 -2.40 14.99
N GLY A 328 -7.38 -2.58 16.25
CA GLY A 328 -6.78 -1.91 17.41
C GLY A 328 -7.42 -0.57 17.80
N ASN A 329 -8.26 0.03 16.95
CA ASN A 329 -9.08 1.18 17.33
C ASN A 329 -9.98 0.81 18.52
N SER A 330 -10.00 1.65 19.56
CA SER A 330 -10.63 1.37 20.86
C SER A 330 -11.59 2.51 21.28
N GLY A 331 -12.64 2.23 22.05
CA GLY A 331 -13.60 3.23 22.53
C GLY A 331 -14.61 3.75 21.48
N GLY A 332 -14.49 3.31 20.23
CA GLY A 332 -15.46 3.51 19.17
C GLY A 332 -15.70 4.94 18.67
N GLN A 333 -15.06 5.96 19.26
CA GLN A 333 -15.42 7.38 19.06
C GLN A 333 -15.47 7.79 17.59
N LYS A 334 -14.50 7.32 16.78
CA LYS A 334 -14.46 7.52 15.33
C LYS A 334 -15.76 7.09 14.62
N PHE A 335 -16.39 6.01 15.08
CA PHE A 335 -17.52 5.37 14.40
C PHE A 335 -18.86 5.88 14.93
N TRP A 336 -19.05 5.98 16.25
CA TRP A 336 -20.32 6.47 16.80
C TRP A 336 -20.52 7.99 16.59
N SER A 337 -19.47 8.81 16.69
CA SER A 337 -19.60 10.25 16.41
C SER A 337 -19.85 10.53 14.92
N TRP A 338 -19.17 9.83 14.00
CA TRP A 338 -19.46 9.88 12.57
C TRP A 338 -20.89 9.45 12.24
N TYR A 339 -21.43 8.46 12.95
CA TYR A 339 -22.80 8.04 12.74
C TYR A 339 -23.80 9.16 13.06
N GLY A 340 -23.54 9.88 14.16
CA GLY A 340 -24.31 11.03 14.64
C GLY A 340 -24.64 11.00 16.14
N PHE A 341 -23.88 10.25 16.96
CA PHE A 341 -24.07 10.19 18.42
C PHE A 341 -23.12 11.16 19.15
N ASP A 342 -23.66 11.93 20.10
CA ASP A 342 -22.90 12.88 20.92
C ASP A 342 -22.17 12.23 22.13
N SER A 343 -22.45 10.95 22.39
CA SER A 343 -21.89 10.20 23.51
C SER A 343 -21.67 8.71 23.15
N HIS A 344 -20.95 8.00 24.01
CA HIS A 344 -20.63 6.58 23.80
C HIS A 344 -21.89 5.72 23.73
N VAL A 345 -21.96 4.86 22.70
CA VAL A 345 -22.97 3.83 22.49
C VAL A 345 -22.30 2.54 22.02
N GLU A 346 -22.99 1.41 22.13
CA GLU A 346 -22.55 0.15 21.53
C GLU A 346 -22.38 0.32 20.01
N TRP A 347 -21.16 0.13 19.50
CA TRP A 347 -20.74 0.75 18.23
C TRP A 347 -20.42 -0.22 17.10
N CYS A 348 -20.73 -1.52 17.24
CA CYS A 348 -20.49 -2.54 16.20
C CYS A 348 -21.17 -2.20 14.86
N ALA A 349 -22.46 -1.86 14.87
CA ALA A 349 -23.19 -1.44 13.67
C ALA A 349 -22.71 -0.09 13.12
N CYS A 350 -22.34 0.86 13.99
CA CYS A 350 -21.73 2.13 13.58
C CYS A 350 -20.40 1.90 12.85
N PHE A 351 -19.57 0.95 13.31
CA PHE A 351 -18.33 0.55 12.67
C PHE A 351 -18.58 -0.09 11.29
N VAL A 352 -19.53 -1.02 11.17
CA VAL A 352 -19.88 -1.64 9.89
C VAL A 352 -20.42 -0.59 8.91
N SER A 353 -21.29 0.31 9.36
CA SER A 353 -21.77 1.44 8.55
C SER A 353 -20.66 2.39 8.14
N TRP A 354 -19.70 2.69 9.02
CA TRP A 354 -18.54 3.51 8.68
C TRP A 354 -17.70 2.83 7.59
N CYS A 355 -17.40 1.54 7.75
CA CYS A 355 -16.65 0.78 6.76
C CYS A 355 -17.40 0.73 5.41
N ALA A 356 -18.70 0.49 5.42
CA ALA A 356 -19.55 0.51 4.23
C ALA A 356 -19.60 1.90 3.57
N ASN A 357 -19.56 2.99 4.34
CA ASN A 357 -19.47 4.35 3.81
C ASN A 357 -18.14 4.60 3.09
N GLN A 358 -17.01 4.31 3.75
CA GLN A 358 -15.67 4.44 3.13
C GLN A 358 -15.51 3.53 1.90
N SER A 359 -16.32 2.47 1.82
CA SER A 359 -16.36 1.51 0.71
C SER A 359 -17.30 1.90 -0.44
N GLY A 360 -17.99 3.05 -0.37
CA GLY A 360 -19.02 3.42 -1.34
C GLY A 360 -20.25 2.49 -1.37
N LEU A 361 -20.37 1.54 -0.43
CA LEU A 361 -21.44 0.54 -0.39
C LEU A 361 -22.78 1.14 0.06
N ILE A 362 -22.76 2.23 0.82
CA ILE A 362 -23.96 2.97 1.20
C ILE A 362 -24.48 3.79 0.01
N GLU A 363 -23.59 4.53 -0.67
CA GLU A 363 -23.93 5.34 -1.86
C GLU A 363 -24.45 4.47 -3.02
N SER A 364 -23.79 3.34 -3.29
CA SER A 364 -24.25 2.37 -4.29
C SER A 364 -25.47 1.53 -3.87
N GLY A 365 -26.07 1.81 -2.71
CA GLY A 365 -27.29 1.14 -2.23
C GLY A 365 -27.12 -0.35 -1.91
N LYS A 366 -25.87 -0.80 -1.71
CA LYS A 366 -25.48 -2.20 -1.47
C LYS A 366 -25.58 -2.61 0.00
N VAL A 367 -25.36 -1.67 0.93
CA VAL A 367 -25.44 -1.82 2.39
C VAL A 367 -26.14 -0.58 2.96
N PRO A 368 -27.02 -0.68 3.97
CA PRO A 368 -27.66 0.50 4.57
C PRO A 368 -26.69 1.28 5.48
N LYS A 369 -27.03 2.53 5.82
CA LYS A 369 -26.50 3.19 7.04
C LYS A 369 -27.38 2.74 8.21
N PHE A 370 -26.82 2.05 9.20
CA PHE A 370 -27.53 1.51 10.36
C PHE A 370 -26.68 1.51 11.65
N SER A 371 -27.32 1.78 12.79
CA SER A 371 -26.71 1.71 14.14
C SER A 371 -27.33 0.62 15.02
N LEU A 372 -28.41 -0.02 14.59
CA LEU A 372 -29.06 -1.14 15.26
C LEU A 372 -28.91 -2.40 14.41
N CYS A 373 -28.33 -3.47 14.97
CA CYS A 373 -28.09 -4.74 14.28
C CYS A 373 -29.39 -5.29 13.65
N SER A 374 -30.49 -5.30 14.40
CA SER A 374 -31.84 -5.66 13.92
C SER A 374 -32.30 -4.86 12.69
N SER A 375 -31.98 -3.57 12.59
CA SER A 375 -32.32 -2.76 11.41
C SER A 375 -31.51 -3.17 10.17
N GLY A 376 -30.25 -3.58 10.36
CA GLY A 376 -29.43 -4.19 9.30
C GLY A 376 -30.04 -5.50 8.80
N VAL A 377 -30.40 -6.40 9.71
CA VAL A 377 -31.08 -7.68 9.40
C VAL A 377 -32.37 -7.44 8.60
N THR A 378 -33.27 -6.60 9.11
CA THR A 378 -34.55 -6.27 8.44
C THR A 378 -34.34 -5.73 7.03
N TRP A 379 -33.33 -4.88 6.82
CA TRP A 379 -33.02 -4.33 5.49
C TRP A 379 -32.54 -5.42 4.52
N PHE A 380 -31.59 -6.27 4.94
CA PHE A 380 -31.08 -7.34 4.08
C PHE A 380 -32.16 -8.37 3.74
N GLN A 381 -33.03 -8.70 4.69
CA GLN A 381 -34.21 -9.55 4.46
C GLN A 381 -35.17 -8.90 3.47
N GLY A 382 -35.59 -7.65 3.70
CA GLY A 382 -36.51 -6.91 2.82
C GLY A 382 -35.96 -6.65 1.40
N LYS A 383 -34.64 -6.76 1.20
CA LYS A 383 -33.97 -6.68 -0.11
C LYS A 383 -33.72 -8.05 -0.77
N ASN A 384 -34.20 -9.15 -0.18
CA ASN A 384 -33.87 -10.53 -0.59
C ASN A 384 -32.35 -10.82 -0.61
N LYS A 385 -31.56 -10.05 0.15
CA LYS A 385 -30.10 -10.14 0.26
C LYS A 385 -29.64 -10.89 1.52
N TRP A 386 -30.57 -11.39 2.34
CA TRP A 386 -30.27 -12.24 3.49
C TRP A 386 -29.86 -13.67 3.08
N GLN A 387 -29.00 -14.28 3.88
CA GLN A 387 -28.57 -15.68 3.83
C GLN A 387 -28.46 -16.20 5.27
N SER A 388 -28.98 -17.39 5.58
CA SER A 388 -29.03 -17.90 6.97
C SER A 388 -27.67 -18.36 7.50
N GLY A 389 -27.52 -18.46 8.82
CA GLY A 389 -26.44 -19.21 9.47
C GLY A 389 -26.34 -20.66 9.00
N GLY A 390 -25.21 -21.32 9.29
CA GLY A 390 -24.92 -22.69 8.83
C GLY A 390 -24.59 -22.81 7.34
N THR A 391 -24.45 -21.68 6.63
CA THR A 391 -24.06 -21.62 5.21
C THR A 391 -22.69 -20.96 5.08
N THR A 392 -21.90 -21.37 4.08
CA THR A 392 -20.59 -20.77 3.78
C THR A 392 -20.75 -19.31 3.33
N PRO A 393 -20.24 -18.31 4.07
CA PRO A 393 -20.27 -16.93 3.62
C PRO A 393 -19.14 -16.62 2.64
N SER A 394 -19.33 -15.55 1.87
CA SER A 394 -18.29 -14.98 1.02
C SER A 394 -17.62 -13.78 1.69
N VAL A 395 -16.37 -13.51 1.30
CA VAL A 395 -15.60 -12.34 1.74
C VAL A 395 -16.39 -11.05 1.52
N GLY A 396 -16.45 -10.18 2.54
CA GLY A 396 -17.14 -8.89 2.52
C GLY A 396 -18.62 -8.91 2.91
N MET A 397 -19.20 -10.09 3.22
CA MET A 397 -20.57 -10.17 3.70
C MET A 397 -20.66 -9.57 5.11
N ILE A 398 -21.82 -9.00 5.43
CA ILE A 398 -22.09 -8.50 6.78
C ILE A 398 -22.62 -9.67 7.61
N ILE A 399 -21.87 -10.11 8.61
CA ILE A 399 -22.27 -11.23 9.50
C ILE A 399 -23.01 -10.68 10.71
N PHE A 400 -24.10 -11.34 11.10
CA PHE A 400 -24.93 -10.98 12.25
C PHE A 400 -25.00 -12.15 13.23
N PHE A 401 -24.95 -11.81 14.53
CA PHE A 401 -25.03 -12.77 15.62
C PHE A 401 -26.24 -12.50 16.50
N ASP A 402 -26.75 -13.59 17.09
CA ASP A 402 -27.82 -13.71 18.08
C ASP A 402 -27.25 -14.65 19.15
N TRP A 403 -26.78 -14.09 20.27
CA TRP A 403 -25.96 -14.79 21.26
C TRP A 403 -26.76 -15.47 22.36
N ASP A 404 -27.97 -14.96 22.67
CA ASP A 404 -28.87 -15.55 23.67
C ASP A 404 -30.02 -16.37 23.05
N HIS A 405 -30.13 -16.36 21.71
CA HIS A 405 -31.10 -17.08 20.91
C HIS A 405 -32.54 -16.56 21.04
N ASP A 406 -32.72 -15.25 21.30
CA ASP A 406 -34.04 -14.61 21.37
C ASP A 406 -34.67 -14.30 19.99
N GLY A 407 -33.90 -14.42 18.89
CA GLY A 407 -34.31 -14.13 17.52
C GLY A 407 -34.00 -12.70 17.04
N THR A 408 -33.36 -11.89 17.88
CA THR A 408 -32.85 -10.55 17.59
C THR A 408 -31.34 -10.61 17.39
N SER A 409 -30.78 -9.75 16.53
CA SER A 409 -29.33 -9.67 16.40
C SER A 409 -28.74 -8.72 17.45
N ASP A 410 -27.83 -9.24 18.28
CA ASP A 410 -27.02 -8.48 19.23
C ASP A 410 -25.86 -7.75 18.55
N HIS A 411 -25.21 -8.43 17.60
CA HIS A 411 -23.89 -8.04 17.12
C HIS A 411 -23.73 -8.21 15.62
N VAL A 412 -22.83 -7.41 15.04
CA VAL A 412 -22.58 -7.37 13.61
C VAL A 412 -21.10 -7.15 13.32
N GLY A 413 -20.59 -7.84 12.30
CA GLY A 413 -19.21 -7.75 11.82
C GLY A 413 -19.12 -7.86 10.30
N ILE A 414 -17.89 -7.89 9.80
CA ILE A 414 -17.58 -8.03 8.37
C ILE A 414 -16.80 -9.33 8.16
N VAL A 415 -17.23 -10.18 7.22
CA VAL A 415 -16.54 -11.43 6.88
C VAL A 415 -15.22 -11.14 6.16
N GLU A 416 -14.10 -11.48 6.78
CA GLU A 416 -12.77 -11.38 6.19
C GLU A 416 -12.50 -12.52 5.20
N LYS A 417 -12.83 -13.75 5.59
CA LYS A 417 -12.71 -14.97 4.77
C LYS A 417 -13.48 -16.13 5.39
N CYS A 418 -13.65 -17.19 4.61
CA CYS A 418 -14.15 -18.48 5.10
C CYS A 418 -13.24 -19.60 4.58
N GLU A 419 -12.63 -20.36 5.47
CA GLU A 419 -11.73 -21.47 5.13
C GLU A 419 -11.72 -22.54 6.23
N GLY A 420 -11.49 -23.80 5.86
CA GLY A 420 -11.33 -24.89 6.84
C GLY A 420 -12.53 -25.14 7.77
N GLY A 421 -13.74 -24.81 7.34
CA GLY A 421 -14.96 -24.89 8.17
C GLY A 421 -15.23 -23.67 9.05
N ARG A 422 -14.33 -22.68 9.06
CA ARG A 422 -14.40 -21.49 9.91
C ARG A 422 -14.60 -20.21 9.11
N VAL A 423 -15.45 -19.32 9.64
CA VAL A 423 -15.58 -17.93 9.19
C VAL A 423 -14.67 -17.05 10.03
N TYR A 424 -13.90 -16.18 9.37
CA TYR A 424 -13.05 -15.16 9.98
C TYR A 424 -13.69 -13.80 9.76
N THR A 425 -13.65 -12.94 10.78
CA THR A 425 -14.44 -11.71 10.84
C THR A 425 -13.62 -10.57 11.39
N ILE A 426 -13.99 -9.34 11.02
CA ILE A 426 -13.50 -8.10 11.63
C ILE A 426 -14.69 -7.40 12.26
N GLU A 427 -14.60 -7.18 13.56
CA GLU A 427 -15.71 -6.74 14.41
C GLU A 427 -15.30 -5.51 15.21
N GLY A 428 -16.09 -4.44 15.10
CA GLY A 428 -16.04 -3.30 16.00
C GLY A 428 -16.76 -3.60 17.31
N ASN A 429 -16.39 -2.90 18.38
CA ASN A 429 -16.90 -3.12 19.74
C ASN A 429 -16.64 -4.53 20.30
N SER A 430 -15.68 -5.28 19.74
CA SER A 430 -15.31 -6.60 20.21
C SER A 430 -14.37 -6.47 21.41
N SER A 431 -14.95 -6.42 22.62
CA SER A 431 -14.27 -5.97 23.85
C SER A 431 -13.82 -4.51 23.78
N ASP A 432 -14.73 -3.61 23.36
CA ASP A 432 -14.51 -2.18 23.10
C ASP A 432 -13.36 -1.87 22.13
N GLN A 433 -13.11 -2.76 21.17
CA GLN A 433 -12.08 -2.60 20.14
C GLN A 433 -12.51 -3.15 18.78
N VAL A 434 -11.88 -2.66 17.71
CA VAL A 434 -11.90 -3.35 16.41
C VAL A 434 -10.90 -4.51 16.46
N ARG A 435 -11.38 -5.74 16.28
CA ARG A 435 -10.56 -6.96 16.35
C ARG A 435 -10.96 -7.97 15.30
N GLN A 436 -10.02 -8.85 14.95
CA GLN A 436 -10.32 -10.08 14.24
C GLN A 436 -10.90 -11.13 15.19
N ARG A 437 -11.94 -11.84 14.75
CA ARG A 437 -12.50 -13.03 15.39
C ARG A 437 -12.65 -14.15 14.36
N ASN A 438 -13.01 -15.34 14.83
CA ASN A 438 -13.37 -16.45 13.96
C ASN A 438 -14.22 -17.49 14.70
N TYR A 439 -15.14 -18.11 13.97
CA TYR A 439 -16.16 -19.03 14.45
C TYR A 439 -16.26 -20.22 13.51
N GLU A 440 -16.81 -21.34 13.98
CA GLU A 440 -17.24 -22.40 13.04
C GLU A 440 -18.41 -21.88 12.18
N VAL A 441 -18.51 -22.31 10.92
CA VAL A 441 -19.57 -21.86 9.99
C VAL A 441 -20.98 -22.28 10.44
N ASP A 442 -21.07 -23.36 11.22
CA ASP A 442 -22.28 -23.88 11.85
C ASP A 442 -22.47 -23.42 13.31
N TYR A 443 -21.67 -22.45 13.78
CA TYR A 443 -21.82 -21.90 15.13
C TYR A 443 -23.23 -21.32 15.33
N GLY A 444 -24.00 -21.92 16.23
CA GLY A 444 -25.45 -21.67 16.36
C GLY A 444 -25.86 -20.24 16.70
N ALA A 445 -24.94 -19.39 17.16
CA ALA A 445 -25.18 -17.96 17.38
C ALA A 445 -24.98 -17.08 16.13
N ILE A 446 -24.56 -17.66 14.99
CA ILE A 446 -24.56 -16.95 13.70
C ILE A 446 -26.00 -16.92 13.17
N MET A 447 -26.66 -15.78 13.33
CA MET A 447 -28.02 -15.56 12.82
C MET A 447 -28.06 -15.63 11.29
N GLY A 448 -27.06 -15.03 10.65
CA GLY A 448 -26.92 -15.04 9.19
C GLY A 448 -26.05 -13.93 8.63
N TYR A 449 -26.22 -13.68 7.34
CA TYR A 449 -25.35 -12.85 6.52
C TYR A 449 -26.16 -11.93 5.59
N GLY A 450 -25.74 -10.67 5.50
CA GLY A 450 -26.19 -9.70 4.52
C GLY A 450 -25.27 -9.66 3.29
N ARG A 451 -25.84 -9.88 2.09
CA ARG A 451 -25.13 -9.86 0.81
C ARG A 451 -25.05 -8.46 0.21
N SER A 452 -23.84 -7.91 0.13
CA SER A 452 -23.57 -6.57 -0.43
C SER A 452 -23.63 -6.53 -1.97
N TRP A 453 -23.60 -7.68 -2.65
CA TRP A 453 -23.70 -7.83 -4.12
C TRP A 453 -24.89 -8.72 -4.47
#